data_AF-A0A958ZIY5-F1
#
_entry.id   AF-A0A958ZIY5-F1
#
_cell.length_a   1.000
_cell.length_b   1.000
_cell.length_c   1.000
_cell.angle_alpha   90.00
_cell.angle_beta   90.00
_cell.angle_gamma   90.00
#
_symmetry.space_group_name_H-M   'P 1'
#
loop_
_entity.id
_entity.type
_entity.pdbx_description
1 polymer ?
#
loop_
_entity_poly.entity_id
_entity_poly.type
_entity_poly.pdbx_seq_one_letter_code
_entity_poly.pdbx_strand_id
1 'polypeptide(L)'
;NLDCVKLKANWALKWIESAPSFAHRLVAFAAVEGIFFSGSFCSIFWLKNRGLMPGLGHSNELISRDEGLHCDFACLLYSMLVNKLSKEEIYSIICDAVEAEKIFVKDSLPVHLIGMNADLMCQYIEFVADRLIVSLGYPKVYSVTNPFPFMEAISMEGKTNFFERRVSEYKKA
;
A
#
# COMPACT_ATOMS: atom_id res chain seq x y z
N ASN A 1 11.82 -11.54 -18.08
CA ASN A 1 10.70 -10.64 -18.40
C ASN A 1 9.53 -11.00 -17.51
N LEU A 2 9.12 -10.09 -16.62
CA LEU A 2 7.93 -10.26 -15.77
C LEU A 2 6.85 -9.32 -16.30
N ASP A 3 5.78 -9.88 -16.89
CA ASP A 3 4.74 -9.09 -17.54
C ASP A 3 3.99 -8.18 -16.56
N CYS A 4 3.81 -8.61 -15.31
CA CYS A 4 3.24 -7.77 -14.25
C CYS A 4 4.11 -6.55 -13.90
N VAL A 5 5.44 -6.63 -14.03
CA VAL A 5 6.35 -5.49 -13.85
C VAL A 5 6.19 -4.53 -15.04
N LYS A 6 6.08 -5.06 -16.25
CA LYS A 6 5.80 -4.26 -17.46
C LYS A 6 4.44 -3.54 -17.35
N LEU A 7 3.43 -4.19 -16.77
CA LEU A 7 2.12 -3.59 -16.55
C LEU A 7 2.20 -2.39 -15.60
N LYS A 8 2.89 -2.52 -14.46
CA LYS A 8 3.16 -1.39 -13.54
C LYS A 8 3.94 -0.27 -14.21
N ALA A 9 4.95 -0.60 -15.02
CA ALA A 9 5.72 0.40 -15.77
C ALA A 9 4.84 1.16 -16.77
N ASN A 10 3.99 0.46 -17.53
CA ASN A 10 3.04 1.09 -18.45
C ASN A 10 2.03 1.97 -17.72
N TRP A 11 1.55 1.53 -16.55
CA TRP A 11 0.69 2.34 -15.69
C TRP A 11 1.38 3.64 -15.28
N ALA A 12 2.64 3.57 -14.85
CA ALA A 12 3.42 4.75 -14.46
C ALA A 12 3.68 5.70 -15.65
N LEU A 13 4.00 5.18 -16.83
CA LEU A 13 4.16 5.99 -18.04
C LEU A 13 2.85 6.73 -18.41
N LYS A 14 1.70 6.06 -18.26
CA LYS A 14 0.38 6.67 -18.53
C LYS A 14 0.06 7.77 -17.52
N TRP A 15 0.21 7.50 -16.23
CA TRP A 15 -0.34 8.35 -15.17
C TRP A 15 0.66 9.28 -14.48
N ILE A 16 1.96 9.14 -14.77
CA ILE A 16 3.01 10.02 -14.28
C ILE A 16 3.65 10.79 -15.45
N GLU A 17 4.26 10.08 -16.40
CA GLU A 17 4.99 10.73 -17.49
C GLU A 17 4.06 11.49 -18.45
N SER A 18 3.00 10.82 -18.92
CA SER A 18 2.04 11.37 -19.89
C SER A 18 0.81 12.01 -19.21
N ALA A 19 0.90 12.30 -17.92
CA ALA A 19 -0.23 12.76 -17.13
C ALA A 19 -0.75 14.14 -17.60
N PRO A 20 -2.09 14.33 -17.73
CA PRO A 20 -2.66 15.59 -18.21
C PRO A 20 -2.40 16.80 -17.30
N SER A 21 -2.20 16.57 -16.00
CA SER A 21 -2.01 17.64 -15.03
C SER A 21 -1.22 17.20 -13.81
N PHE A 22 -0.78 18.16 -12.99
CA PHE A 22 -0.15 17.88 -11.70
C PHE A 22 -1.06 17.08 -10.76
N ALA A 23 -2.37 17.36 -10.77
CA ALA A 23 -3.34 16.63 -9.95
C ALA A 23 -3.39 15.13 -10.31
N HIS A 24 -3.31 14.79 -11.60
CA HIS A 24 -3.21 13.41 -12.06
C HIS A 24 -1.93 12.74 -11.54
N ARG A 25 -0.78 13.40 -11.71
CA ARG A 25 0.51 12.88 -11.21
C ARG A 25 0.51 12.67 -9.71
N LEU A 26 -0.10 13.59 -8.96
CA LEU A 26 -0.12 13.52 -7.50
C LEU A 26 -0.99 12.36 -6.99
N VAL A 27 -2.13 12.11 -7.63
CA VAL A 27 -2.97 10.94 -7.32
C VAL A 27 -2.27 9.64 -7.72
N ALA A 28 -1.60 9.63 -8.89
CA ALA A 28 -0.81 8.49 -9.32
C ALA A 28 0.35 8.22 -8.34
N PHE A 29 1.05 9.26 -7.89
CA PHE A 29 2.07 9.14 -6.86
C PHE A 29 1.49 8.56 -5.57
N ALA A 30 0.36 9.06 -5.07
CA ALA A 30 -0.31 8.51 -3.90
C ALA A 30 -0.67 7.01 -4.06
N ALA A 31 -1.04 6.57 -5.27
CA ALA A 31 -1.30 5.17 -5.56
C ALA A 31 -0.02 4.31 -5.59
N VAL A 32 1.12 4.86 -6.02
CA VAL A 32 2.41 4.18 -5.96
C VAL A 32 2.83 3.95 -4.51
N GLU A 33 2.72 4.97 -3.68
CA GLU A 33 3.11 4.89 -2.26
C GLU A 33 2.11 4.07 -1.42
N GLY A 34 0.81 4.15 -1.76
CA GLY A 34 -0.26 3.57 -0.95
C GLY A 34 -0.77 2.20 -1.41
N ILE A 35 -0.81 1.93 -2.72
CA ILE A 35 -1.41 0.70 -3.29
C ILE A 35 -0.34 -0.24 -3.82
N PHE A 36 0.60 0.25 -4.64
CA PHE A 36 1.71 -0.60 -5.07
C PHE A 36 2.52 -1.05 -3.86
N PHE A 37 2.93 -2.32 -3.87
CA PHE A 37 3.63 -2.99 -2.77
C PHE A 37 2.81 -3.21 -1.50
N SER A 38 1.54 -2.77 -1.42
CA SER A 38 0.67 -3.08 -0.28
C SER A 38 0.52 -4.58 -0.05
N GLY A 39 0.46 -5.37 -1.14
CA GLY A 39 0.43 -6.83 -1.07
C GLY A 39 1.75 -7.43 -0.58
N SER A 40 2.89 -6.89 -1.03
CA SER A 40 4.22 -7.27 -0.56
C SER A 40 4.38 -7.01 0.94
N PHE A 41 4.03 -5.82 1.43
CA PHE A 41 4.09 -5.48 2.85
C PHE A 41 3.23 -6.43 3.68
N CYS A 42 2.00 -6.71 3.23
CA CYS A 42 1.11 -7.66 3.90
C CYS A 42 1.71 -9.08 3.94
N SER A 43 2.32 -9.54 2.84
CA SER A 43 2.96 -10.86 2.77
C SER A 43 4.16 -11.02 3.71
N ILE A 44 4.95 -9.96 3.91
CA ILE A 44 6.08 -9.99 4.83
C ILE A 44 5.58 -9.92 6.28
N PHE A 45 4.55 -9.13 6.56
CA PHE A 45 3.90 -9.13 7.86
C PHE A 45 3.24 -10.46 8.20
N TRP A 46 2.74 -11.20 7.22
CA TRP A 46 2.28 -12.57 7.42
C TRP A 46 3.40 -13.48 7.96
N LEU A 47 4.62 -13.37 7.42
CA LEU A 47 5.78 -14.11 7.95
C LEU A 47 6.14 -13.65 9.36
N LYS A 48 6.15 -12.33 9.62
CA LYS A 48 6.40 -11.76 10.96
C LYS A 48 5.39 -12.28 11.99
N ASN A 49 4.10 -12.30 11.65
CA ASN A 49 3.02 -12.78 12.52
C ASN A 49 3.17 -14.26 12.89
N ARG A 50 3.91 -15.04 12.10
CA ARG A 50 4.26 -16.45 12.38
C ARG A 50 5.59 -16.59 13.14
N GLY A 51 6.20 -15.48 13.59
CA GLY A 51 7.49 -15.48 14.26
C GLY A 51 8.69 -15.74 13.33
N LEU A 52 8.52 -15.57 12.01
CA LEU A 52 9.56 -15.83 11.02
C LEU A 52 10.21 -14.52 10.56
N MET A 53 11.50 -14.63 10.19
CA MET A 53 12.28 -13.55 9.58
C MET A 53 12.20 -12.20 10.34
N PRO A 54 12.55 -12.16 11.65
CA PRO A 54 12.32 -10.98 12.49
C PRO A 54 13.03 -9.71 11.98
N GLY A 55 14.25 -9.85 11.42
CA GLY A 55 14.96 -8.72 10.81
C GLY A 55 14.21 -8.14 9.59
N LEU A 56 13.74 -9.01 8.69
CA LEU A 56 12.95 -8.60 7.53
C LEU A 56 11.61 -7.98 7.95
N GLY A 57 10.92 -8.59 8.92
CA GLY A 57 9.67 -8.07 9.46
C GLY A 57 9.82 -6.69 10.11
N HIS A 58 10.94 -6.44 10.79
CA HIS A 58 11.25 -5.13 11.36
C HIS A 58 11.56 -4.09 10.26
N SER A 59 12.39 -4.43 9.27
CA SER A 59 12.63 -3.53 8.13
C SER A 59 11.34 -3.19 7.38
N ASN A 60 10.45 -4.17 7.19
CA ASN A 60 9.14 -3.99 6.58
C ASN A 60 8.23 -3.04 7.38
N GLU A 61 8.28 -3.10 8.70
CA GLU A 61 7.57 -2.17 9.60
C GLU A 61 8.04 -0.72 9.40
N LEU A 62 9.36 -0.52 9.34
CA LEU A 62 9.93 0.81 9.13
C LEU A 62 9.57 1.36 7.74
N ILE A 63 9.76 0.57 6.69
CA ILE A 63 9.49 0.99 5.31
C ILE A 63 7.99 1.28 5.13
N SER A 64 7.11 0.36 5.52
CA SER A 64 5.66 0.56 5.36
C SER A 64 5.11 1.75 6.15
N ARG A 65 5.73 2.11 7.29
CA ARG A 65 5.40 3.33 8.02
C ARG A 65 5.79 4.57 7.20
N ASP A 66 6.99 4.57 6.63
CA ASP A 66 7.50 5.70 5.87
C ASP A 66 6.69 5.89 4.56
N GLU A 67 6.34 4.81 3.85
CA GLU A 67 5.44 4.90 2.68
C GLU A 67 4.03 5.40 3.05
N GLY A 68 3.54 5.03 4.25
CA GLY A 68 2.30 5.58 4.78
C GLY A 68 2.36 7.11 4.92
N LEU A 69 3.48 7.65 5.42
CA LEU A 69 3.70 9.09 5.52
C LEU A 69 3.80 9.77 4.16
N HIS A 70 4.45 9.14 3.17
CA HIS A 70 4.50 9.65 1.80
C HIS A 70 3.12 9.72 1.15
N CYS A 71 2.32 8.67 1.34
CA CYS A 71 0.94 8.60 0.84
C CYS A 71 0.06 9.68 1.50
N ASP A 72 0.16 9.84 2.83
CA ASP A 72 -0.56 10.89 3.56
C ASP A 72 -0.15 12.29 3.10
N PHE A 73 1.14 12.50 2.84
CA PHE A 73 1.65 13.77 2.30
C PHE A 73 1.08 14.07 0.91
N ALA A 74 1.00 13.06 0.03
CA ALA A 74 0.39 13.22 -1.29
C ALA A 74 -1.10 13.59 -1.19
N CYS A 75 -1.84 12.94 -0.28
CA CYS A 75 -3.25 13.25 -0.02
C CYS A 75 -3.42 14.67 0.55
N LEU A 76 -2.54 15.09 1.47
CA LEU A 76 -2.56 16.43 2.03
C LEU A 76 -2.32 17.49 0.95
N LEU A 77 -1.29 17.33 0.12
CA LEU A 77 -1.04 18.23 -1.01
C LEU A 77 -2.22 18.27 -1.98
N TYR A 78 -2.85 17.12 -2.25
CA TYR A 78 -4.01 17.04 -3.12
C TYR A 78 -5.21 17.81 -2.54
N SER A 79 -5.43 17.73 -1.22
CA SER A 79 -6.50 18.44 -0.53
C SER A 79 -6.40 19.97 -0.70
N MET A 80 -5.17 20.49 -0.85
CA MET A 80 -4.84 21.91 -1.02
C MET A 80 -4.99 22.40 -2.47
N LEU A 81 -5.21 21.50 -3.44
CA LEU A 81 -5.44 21.89 -4.83
C LEU A 81 -6.81 22.57 -5.00
N VAL A 82 -6.83 23.66 -5.76
CA VAL A 82 -8.07 24.34 -6.16
C VAL A 82 -8.83 23.52 -7.21
N ASN A 83 -8.11 23.08 -8.25
CA ASN A 83 -8.67 22.28 -9.34
C ASN A 83 -8.42 20.80 -9.06
N LYS A 84 -9.39 20.16 -8.40
CA LYS A 84 -9.38 18.70 -8.13
C LYS A 84 -9.92 17.94 -9.33
N LEU A 85 -9.55 16.66 -9.40
CA LEU A 85 -10.02 15.75 -10.44
C LEU A 85 -11.49 15.39 -10.24
N SER A 86 -12.15 14.99 -11.32
CA SER A 86 -13.44 14.33 -11.24
C SER A 86 -13.32 12.99 -10.52
N LYS A 87 -14.45 12.50 -10.02
CA LYS A 87 -14.54 11.18 -9.37
C LYS A 87 -14.11 10.08 -10.35
N GLU A 88 -14.50 10.21 -11.59
CA GLU A 88 -14.24 9.26 -12.68
C GLU A 88 -12.73 9.17 -12.98
N GLU A 89 -12.04 10.31 -12.99
CA GLU A 89 -10.58 10.36 -13.18
C GLU A 89 -9.84 9.69 -12.00
N ILE A 90 -10.23 9.97 -10.75
CA ILE A 90 -9.66 9.30 -9.57
C ILE A 90 -9.83 7.79 -9.68
N TYR A 91 -11.04 7.33 -9.99
CA TYR A 91 -11.33 5.91 -10.09
C TYR A 91 -10.54 5.26 -11.22
N SER A 92 -10.37 5.92 -12.36
CA SER A 92 -9.56 5.38 -13.45
C SER A 92 -8.10 5.16 -13.02
N ILE A 93 -7.49 6.11 -12.31
CA ILE A 93 -6.10 5.98 -11.85
C ILE A 93 -5.97 4.86 -10.82
N ILE A 94 -6.83 4.89 -9.79
CA ILE A 94 -6.75 3.98 -8.64
C ILE A 94 -7.13 2.55 -9.03
N CYS A 95 -8.21 2.34 -9.79
CA CYS A 95 -8.61 1.01 -10.21
C CYS A 95 -7.60 0.36 -11.16
N ASP A 96 -7.01 1.15 -12.09
CA ASP A 96 -5.93 0.64 -12.94
C ASP A 96 -4.72 0.16 -12.08
N ALA A 97 -4.41 0.86 -10.98
CA ALA A 97 -3.33 0.49 -10.07
C ALA A 97 -3.67 -0.79 -9.28
N VAL A 98 -4.91 -0.91 -8.79
CA VAL A 98 -5.39 -2.10 -8.07
C VAL A 98 -5.29 -3.35 -8.95
N GLU A 99 -5.73 -3.27 -10.21
CA GLU A 99 -5.66 -4.41 -11.11
C GLU A 99 -4.20 -4.82 -11.39
N ALA A 100 -3.31 -3.86 -11.59
CA ALA A 100 -1.88 -4.14 -11.75
C ALA A 100 -1.26 -4.79 -10.50
N GLU A 101 -1.64 -4.36 -9.29
CA GLU A 101 -1.17 -4.97 -8.04
C GLU A 101 -1.74 -6.38 -7.83
N LYS A 102 -3.03 -6.60 -8.11
CA LYS A 102 -3.67 -7.92 -8.05
C LYS A 102 -2.97 -8.94 -8.96
N ILE A 103 -2.62 -8.54 -10.18
CA ILE A 103 -1.86 -9.39 -11.10
C ILE A 103 -0.47 -9.67 -10.53
N PHE A 104 0.22 -8.66 -10.00
CA PHE A 104 1.54 -8.82 -9.41
C PHE A 104 1.57 -9.83 -8.24
N VAL A 105 0.60 -9.77 -7.32
CA VAL A 105 0.51 -10.70 -6.18
C VAL A 105 0.02 -12.10 -6.56
N LYS A 106 -0.55 -12.29 -7.75
CA LYS A 106 -0.91 -13.61 -8.26
C LYS A 106 0.27 -14.26 -8.99
N ASP A 107 0.99 -13.48 -9.78
CA ASP A 107 2.04 -13.98 -10.68
C ASP A 107 3.44 -13.96 -10.07
N SER A 108 3.90 -12.81 -9.58
CA SER A 108 5.29 -12.61 -9.12
C SER A 108 5.53 -12.97 -7.67
N LEU A 109 4.51 -12.77 -6.83
CA LEU A 109 4.54 -13.14 -5.42
C LEU A 109 3.39 -14.11 -5.15
N PRO A 110 3.41 -15.36 -5.64
CA PRO A 110 2.27 -16.25 -5.48
C PRO A 110 2.07 -16.53 -3.98
N VAL A 111 1.18 -15.76 -3.34
CA VAL A 111 1.07 -15.70 -1.89
C VAL A 111 0.62 -17.05 -1.28
N HIS A 112 0.07 -17.92 -2.11
CA HIS A 112 -0.22 -19.31 -1.77
C HIS A 112 1.03 -20.11 -1.36
N LEU A 113 2.21 -19.78 -1.91
CA LEU A 113 3.47 -20.44 -1.57
C LEU A 113 3.89 -20.21 -0.12
N ILE A 114 3.48 -19.09 0.48
CA ILE A 114 3.71 -18.76 1.90
C ILE A 114 2.49 -19.07 2.78
N GLY A 115 1.48 -19.73 2.22
CA GLY A 115 0.27 -20.15 2.92
C GLY A 115 -0.80 -19.07 3.08
N MET A 116 -0.79 -18.02 2.25
CA MET A 116 -1.87 -17.02 2.20
C MET A 116 -2.85 -17.31 1.07
N ASN A 117 -4.11 -16.88 1.22
CA ASN A 117 -5.11 -16.98 0.18
C ASN A 117 -5.00 -15.77 -0.77
N ALA A 118 -4.89 -16.03 -2.08
CA ALA A 118 -4.72 -14.99 -3.10
C ALA A 118 -5.96 -14.09 -3.26
N ASP A 119 -7.16 -14.64 -3.05
CA ASP A 119 -8.40 -13.87 -3.12
C ASP A 119 -8.53 -12.93 -1.91
N LEU A 120 -8.14 -13.38 -0.71
CA LEU A 120 -8.03 -12.51 0.47
C LEU A 120 -6.98 -11.42 0.26
N MET A 121 -5.87 -11.71 -0.44
CA MET A 121 -4.90 -10.67 -0.78
C MET A 121 -5.48 -9.63 -1.74
N CYS A 122 -6.27 -10.06 -2.72
CA CYS A 122 -6.97 -9.14 -3.62
C CYS A 122 -7.96 -8.26 -2.87
N GLN A 123 -8.75 -8.83 -1.95
CA GLN A 123 -9.66 -8.08 -1.09
C GLN A 123 -8.91 -7.08 -0.21
N TYR A 124 -7.72 -7.43 0.29
CA TYR A 124 -6.89 -6.51 1.07
C TYR A 124 -6.41 -5.32 0.21
N ILE A 125 -5.97 -5.55 -1.02
CA ILE A 125 -5.57 -4.47 -1.95
C ILE A 125 -6.75 -3.53 -2.23
N GLU A 126 -7.95 -4.09 -2.44
CA GLU A 126 -9.18 -3.31 -2.61
C GLU A 126 -9.54 -2.47 -1.36
N PHE A 127 -9.37 -3.06 -0.17
CA PHE A 127 -9.54 -2.34 1.10
C PHE A 127 -8.57 -1.16 1.23
N VAL A 128 -7.30 -1.36 0.88
CA VAL A 128 -6.28 -0.29 0.88
C VAL A 128 -6.63 0.81 -0.12
N ALA A 129 -7.07 0.44 -1.33
CA ALA A 129 -7.49 1.39 -2.35
C ALA A 129 -8.68 2.25 -1.91
N ASP A 130 -9.69 1.64 -1.29
CA ASP A 130 -10.82 2.37 -0.72
C ASP A 130 -10.40 3.37 0.37
N ARG A 131 -9.43 2.99 1.22
CA ARG A 131 -8.89 3.92 2.21
C ARG A 131 -8.22 5.13 1.53
N LEU A 132 -7.42 4.91 0.50
CA LEU A 132 -6.78 5.98 -0.26
C LEU A 132 -7.83 6.89 -0.95
N ILE A 133 -8.84 6.30 -1.59
CA ILE A 133 -9.93 7.05 -2.24
C ILE A 133 -10.65 7.95 -1.23
N VAL A 134 -10.93 7.44 -0.02
CA VAL A 134 -11.53 8.22 1.06
C VAL A 134 -10.60 9.35 1.53
N SER A 135 -9.29 9.09 1.68
CA SER A 135 -8.31 10.12 2.03
C SER A 135 -8.20 11.23 0.98
N LEU A 136 -8.43 10.91 -0.29
CA LEU A 136 -8.51 11.88 -1.39
C LEU A 136 -9.84 12.65 -1.43
N GLY A 137 -10.81 12.29 -0.60
CA GLY A 137 -12.10 12.98 -0.46
C GLY A 137 -13.24 12.41 -1.33
N TYR A 138 -13.11 11.19 -1.82
CA TYR A 138 -14.10 10.55 -2.71
C TYR A 138 -14.76 9.34 -2.05
N PRO A 139 -15.98 8.96 -2.47
CA PRO A 139 -16.65 7.78 -1.93
C PRO A 139 -15.92 6.49 -2.36
N LYS A 140 -16.06 5.43 -1.57
CA LYS A 140 -15.48 4.11 -1.83
C LYS A 140 -15.97 3.50 -3.15
N VAL A 141 -15.13 2.65 -3.75
CA VAL A 141 -15.44 1.89 -4.97
C VAL A 141 -15.75 0.44 -4.64
N TYR A 142 -14.93 -0.21 -3.81
CA TYR A 142 -15.01 -1.65 -3.57
C TYR A 142 -15.92 -1.98 -2.38
N SER A 143 -15.95 -1.11 -1.37
CA SER A 143 -16.70 -1.26 -0.11
C SER A 143 -16.42 -2.57 0.62
N VAL A 144 -15.18 -3.04 0.56
CA VAL A 144 -14.73 -4.29 1.20
C VAL A 144 -14.12 -4.04 2.59
N THR A 145 -14.09 -5.08 3.41
CA THR A 145 -13.46 -5.08 4.73
C THR A 145 -12.05 -5.65 4.67
N ASN A 146 -11.20 -5.27 5.63
CA ASN A 146 -9.87 -5.85 5.79
C ASN A 146 -9.97 -7.36 6.13
N PRO A 147 -9.41 -8.26 5.31
CA PRO A 147 -9.43 -9.70 5.59
C PRO A 147 -8.32 -10.18 6.53
N PHE A 148 -7.38 -9.30 6.91
CA PHE A 148 -6.18 -9.66 7.67
C PHE A 148 -6.11 -8.90 9.01
N PRO A 149 -6.60 -9.49 10.12
CA PRO A 149 -6.59 -8.84 11.45
C PRO A 149 -5.20 -8.45 11.94
N PHE A 150 -4.15 -9.19 11.56
CA PHE A 150 -2.77 -8.88 11.96
C PHE A 150 -2.26 -7.55 11.39
N MET A 151 -2.83 -7.08 10.27
CA MET A 151 -2.47 -5.77 9.71
C MET A 151 -2.91 -4.60 10.59
N GLU A 152 -4.01 -4.78 11.35
CA GLU A 152 -4.47 -3.79 12.33
C GLU A 152 -3.62 -3.82 13.60
N ALA A 153 -3.28 -5.03 14.09
CA ALA A 153 -2.44 -5.21 15.27
C ALA A 153 -1.06 -4.57 15.10
N ILE A 154 -0.42 -4.77 13.94
CA ILE A 154 0.90 -4.22 13.64
C ILE A 154 0.87 -2.69 13.52
N SER A 155 -0.22 -2.14 12.99
CA SER A 155 -0.45 -0.68 12.96
C SER A 155 -0.58 -0.08 14.37
N MET A 156 -0.95 -0.88 15.38
CA MET A 156 -0.99 -0.45 16.79
C MET A 156 0.34 -0.66 17.51
N GLU A 157 1.08 -1.74 17.24
CA GLU A 157 2.42 -1.97 17.79
C GLU A 157 3.42 -0.88 17.39
N GLY A 158 3.30 -0.33 16.18
CA GLY A 158 4.11 0.82 15.73
C GLY A 158 3.81 2.14 16.48
N LYS A 159 2.70 2.21 17.24
CA LYS A 159 2.30 3.37 18.05
C LYS A 159 2.66 3.25 19.53
N THR A 160 3.29 2.15 19.98
CA THR A 160 3.78 2.07 21.36
C THR A 160 4.82 3.16 21.59
N ASN A 161 4.63 3.93 22.66
CA ASN A 161 5.45 5.09 22.97
C ASN A 161 6.93 4.69 23.08
N PHE A 162 7.82 5.59 22.69
CA PHE A 162 9.28 5.41 22.80
C PHE A 162 9.73 5.00 24.22
N PHE A 163 8.95 5.34 25.25
CA PHE A 163 9.18 4.97 26.65
C PHE A 163 8.77 3.54 27.03
N GLU A 164 7.99 2.84 26.19
CA GLU A 164 7.48 1.48 26.44
C GLU A 164 8.30 0.39 25.75
N ARG A 165 9.08 0.74 24.71
CA ARG A 165 10.06 -0.18 24.13
C ARG A 165 11.22 -0.35 25.10
N ARG A 166 11.40 -1.56 25.66
CA ARG A 166 12.68 -1.93 26.29
C ARG A 166 13.76 -1.77 25.25
N VAL A 167 14.64 -0.79 25.47
CA VAL A 167 15.81 -0.51 24.65
C VAL A 167 16.59 -1.81 24.49
N SER A 168 16.57 -2.39 23.30
CA SER A 168 17.28 -3.62 22.95
C SER A 168 18.79 -3.40 22.76
N GLU A 169 19.30 -2.22 23.13
CA GLU A 169 20.71 -1.87 23.07
C GLU A 169 21.26 -1.70 24.49
N TYR A 170 22.43 -2.30 24.71
CA TYR A 170 23.19 -2.41 25.95
C TYR A 170 22.80 -3.56 26.90
N LYS A 171 23.04 -4.80 26.46
CA LYS A 171 23.86 -5.69 27.28
C LYS A 171 25.32 -5.45 26.92
N LYS A 172 25.97 -4.51 27.61
CA LYS A 172 27.43 -4.52 27.71
C LYS A 172 27.82 -5.78 28.47
N ALA A 173 28.70 -6.58 27.88
CA ALA A 173 29.50 -7.55 28.60
C ALA A 173 30.34 -6.83 29.68
#